data_AF-A0A4V2RDY1-F1
#
_entry.id   AF-A0A4V2RDY1-F1
#
_cell.length_a   1.000
_cell.length_b   1.000
_cell.length_c   1.000
_cell.angle_alpha   90.00
_cell.angle_beta   90.00
_cell.angle_gamma   90.00
#
_symmetry.space_group_name_H-M   'P 1'
#
loop_
_entity.id
_entity.type
_entity.pdbx_description
1 polymer ?
#
loop_
_entity_poly.entity_id
_entity_poly.type
_entity_poly.pdbx_seq_one_letter_code
_entity_poly.pdbx_strand_id
1 'polypeptide(L)'
;MGKQLNILLLAILVLSSAFSNVSAASAADTEKGFQFLFGENLKEGYITINSSSLYSKETGYGLKNPSSIQSGQTTISGSEIQLSADLPVNDYNVSLSVPGTVDTTKAKVFINNVEIKKSWVEQDGGKVLAFRFALIDDSMNFKITGEPAALSQLSITPLPKRTAGDKPSIFLISDSTVRAYEIARAPMTGWGQVIDRLFEPEIKIENRAMGGRSTRTAYAEGRLNDLLVDVKPGDYVFIQFAHNDEAVNYPDRYVTVDEYKSYLNNYYIKGAIQRGAIPVALTSMNRRTFKQDLGAFVDSFPAYTQAMKEVAAENKLTLLDLNAKSLEYYNQLGYEGTASIFMQLKPGEAPNYPAGLNDNTHFKEAGAKQMARMIVEEINDKLPALSQYTLPYHKVMKEVFKDTETLWEREQIEKMALLGVMSGAGNNFKPEREVTLQEYLGMLERLTGVKPTELGLENLEPKPELLTREAAVSLALDAYSQKKKIAPPAGNADLYADKNDISPELVNKVVSAAQLNLIIPDENKRLQPKGVMTKKETAVLLYKVYIMMNI
;
A
#
# COMPACT_ATOMS: atom_id res chain seq x y z
N MET A 1 -55.33 -92.93 -12.60
CA MET A 1 -54.02 -92.89 -13.28
C MET A 1 -53.60 -91.44 -13.41
N GLY A 2 -52.38 -91.07 -12.95
CA GLY A 2 -51.76 -89.74 -13.15
C GLY A 2 -51.78 -88.85 -11.90
N LYS A 3 -50.90 -89.06 -10.91
CA LYS A 3 -49.49 -88.64 -10.80
C LYS A 3 -49.35 -87.29 -10.05
N GLN A 4 -48.77 -87.40 -8.85
CA GLN A 4 -48.04 -86.35 -8.16
C GLN A 4 -46.96 -85.73 -9.07
N LEU A 5 -46.69 -84.43 -8.91
CA LEU A 5 -45.36 -83.89 -9.17
C LEU A 5 -45.07 -82.70 -8.23
N ASN A 6 -44.13 -82.94 -7.31
CA ASN A 6 -43.37 -81.91 -6.61
C ASN A 6 -42.49 -81.15 -7.62
N ILE A 7 -42.42 -79.82 -7.53
CA ILE A 7 -41.29 -79.05 -8.08
C ILE A 7 -40.83 -78.03 -7.04
N LEU A 8 -39.73 -78.42 -6.38
CA LEU A 8 -38.52 -77.69 -6.01
C LEU A 8 -38.57 -76.15 -5.93
N LEU A 9 -38.40 -75.64 -4.70
CA LEU A 9 -37.95 -74.29 -4.39
C LEU A 9 -36.45 -74.18 -4.76
N LEU A 10 -36.08 -73.33 -5.71
CA LEU A 10 -34.69 -72.97 -5.99
C LEU A 10 -34.43 -71.57 -5.42
N ALA A 11 -33.59 -71.51 -4.38
CA ALA A 11 -33.11 -70.27 -3.80
C ALA A 11 -32.15 -69.57 -4.77
N ILE A 12 -32.49 -68.36 -5.20
CA ILE A 12 -31.54 -67.43 -5.83
C ILE A 12 -31.08 -66.46 -4.75
N LEU A 13 -29.84 -66.68 -4.31
CA LEU A 13 -29.08 -65.78 -3.45
C LEU A 13 -28.70 -64.55 -4.29
N VAL A 14 -29.38 -63.42 -4.10
CA VAL A 14 -28.92 -62.14 -4.66
C VAL A 14 -27.88 -61.57 -3.71
N LEU A 15 -26.61 -61.64 -4.10
CA LEU A 15 -25.55 -60.83 -3.49
C LEU A 15 -25.89 -59.35 -3.71
N SER A 16 -26.31 -58.67 -2.65
CA SER A 16 -26.34 -57.21 -2.62
C SER A 16 -24.90 -56.71 -2.51
N SER A 17 -24.35 -56.20 -3.61
CA SER A 17 -23.19 -55.30 -3.56
C SER A 17 -23.60 -54.06 -2.77
N ALA A 18 -22.93 -53.82 -1.65
CA ALA A 18 -23.09 -52.60 -0.86
C ALA A 18 -22.70 -51.40 -1.72
N PHE A 19 -23.68 -50.67 -2.23
CA PHE A 19 -23.47 -49.32 -2.71
C PHE A 19 -23.18 -48.44 -1.49
N SER A 20 -22.01 -47.81 -1.49
CA SER A 20 -21.66 -46.76 -0.55
C SER A 20 -22.76 -45.69 -0.60
N ASN A 21 -23.48 -45.49 0.50
CA ASN A 21 -24.49 -44.44 0.62
C ASN A 21 -23.78 -43.08 0.60
N VAL A 22 -23.65 -42.49 -0.57
CA VAL A 22 -23.28 -41.08 -0.71
C VAL A 22 -24.58 -40.28 -0.62
N SER A 23 -24.87 -39.71 0.56
CA SER A 23 -26.02 -38.84 0.75
C SER A 23 -25.71 -37.43 0.25
N ALA A 24 -26.63 -36.85 -0.52
CA ALA A 24 -26.55 -35.45 -0.94
C ALA A 24 -26.51 -34.51 0.28
N ALA A 25 -25.70 -33.44 0.21
CA ALA A 25 -25.74 -32.39 1.23
C ALA A 25 -27.07 -31.64 1.15
N SER A 26 -27.77 -31.50 2.28
CA SER A 26 -28.97 -30.66 2.32
C SER A 26 -28.59 -29.18 2.42
N ALA A 27 -29.52 -28.28 2.08
CA ALA A 27 -29.32 -26.84 2.27
C ALA A 27 -29.03 -26.46 3.74
N ALA A 28 -29.53 -27.24 4.70
CA ALA A 28 -29.23 -27.04 6.12
C ALA A 28 -27.80 -27.48 6.50
N ASP A 29 -27.20 -28.37 5.72
CA ASP A 29 -25.82 -28.82 5.94
C ASP A 29 -24.82 -27.80 5.37
N THR A 30 -25.11 -27.21 4.20
CA THR A 30 -24.26 -26.15 3.63
C THR A 30 -24.23 -24.88 4.49
N GLU A 31 -25.32 -24.57 5.18
CA GLU A 31 -25.37 -23.47 6.17
C GLU A 31 -24.56 -23.74 7.44
N LYS A 32 -24.23 -25.00 7.76
CA LYS A 32 -23.37 -25.38 8.90
C LYS A 32 -21.90 -25.53 8.51
N GLY A 33 -21.60 -25.47 7.21
CA GLY A 33 -20.28 -25.75 6.67
C GLY A 33 -19.96 -27.26 6.62
N PHE A 34 -18.69 -27.61 6.48
CA PHE A 34 -18.24 -28.99 6.26
C PHE A 34 -17.15 -29.42 7.22
N GLN A 35 -17.20 -30.69 7.64
CA GLN A 35 -16.12 -31.37 8.36
C GLN A 35 -15.72 -32.60 7.54
N PHE A 36 -14.62 -32.50 6.81
CA PHE A 36 -14.10 -33.59 5.99
C PHE A 36 -12.98 -34.34 6.70
N LEU A 37 -13.08 -35.67 6.68
CA LEU A 37 -12.00 -36.58 7.06
C LEU A 37 -11.50 -37.28 5.80
N PHE A 38 -10.20 -37.26 5.56
CA PHE A 38 -9.62 -37.83 4.34
C PHE A 38 -9.06 -39.23 4.58
N GLY A 39 -9.21 -40.11 3.59
CA GLY A 39 -8.81 -41.52 3.68
C GLY A 39 -10.02 -42.45 3.79
N GLU A 40 -9.78 -43.69 4.21
CA GLU A 40 -10.83 -44.72 4.31
C GLU A 40 -11.51 -44.80 5.70
N ASN A 41 -10.91 -44.21 6.73
CA ASN A 41 -11.47 -44.24 8.06
C ASN A 41 -12.79 -43.45 8.15
N LEU A 42 -13.74 -44.02 8.89
CA LEU A 42 -15.01 -43.36 9.23
C LEU A 42 -14.90 -42.74 10.62
N LYS A 43 -15.50 -41.55 10.78
CA LYS A 43 -15.62 -40.87 12.07
C LYS A 43 -16.98 -40.18 12.13
N GLU A 44 -17.69 -40.35 13.24
CA GLU A 44 -18.97 -39.70 13.46
C GLU A 44 -18.82 -38.17 13.39
N GLY A 45 -19.78 -37.51 12.72
CA GLY A 45 -19.75 -36.06 12.50
C GLY A 45 -18.82 -35.59 11.38
N TYR A 46 -18.17 -36.50 10.66
CA TYR A 46 -17.32 -36.18 9.51
C TYR A 46 -17.83 -36.84 8.23
N ILE A 47 -17.61 -36.14 7.11
CA ILE A 47 -17.79 -36.66 5.78
C ILE A 47 -16.45 -37.24 5.32
N THR A 48 -16.44 -38.53 5.00
CA THR A 48 -15.24 -39.20 4.49
C THR A 48 -15.00 -38.87 3.02
N ILE A 49 -13.79 -38.40 2.68
CA ILE A 49 -13.33 -38.11 1.32
C ILE A 49 -12.16 -39.03 0.98
N ASN A 50 -12.35 -39.91 0.00
CA ASN A 50 -11.31 -40.77 -0.56
C ASN A 50 -11.20 -40.54 -2.08
N SER A 51 -10.32 -41.30 -2.74
CA SER A 51 -10.05 -41.22 -4.19
C SER A 51 -11.29 -41.45 -5.07
N SER A 52 -12.37 -42.04 -4.54
CA SER A 52 -13.63 -42.25 -5.25
C SER A 52 -14.67 -41.15 -5.00
N SER A 53 -14.42 -40.23 -4.06
CA SER A 53 -15.32 -39.13 -3.70
C SER A 53 -15.26 -37.99 -4.72
N LEU A 54 -15.71 -38.25 -5.94
CA LEU A 54 -15.79 -37.26 -7.02
C LEU A 54 -16.79 -36.15 -6.69
N TYR A 55 -16.44 -34.91 -7.03
CA TYR A 55 -17.39 -33.81 -6.98
C TYR A 55 -18.58 -34.08 -7.90
N SER A 56 -19.79 -33.90 -7.37
CA SER A 56 -21.02 -33.83 -8.17
C SER A 56 -21.88 -32.65 -7.70
N LYS A 57 -22.75 -32.13 -8.58
CA LYS A 57 -23.64 -31.03 -8.21
C LYS A 57 -24.70 -31.47 -7.19
N GLU A 58 -25.05 -32.75 -7.20
CA GLU A 58 -26.01 -33.36 -6.28
C GLU A 58 -25.44 -33.47 -4.86
N THR A 59 -24.15 -33.80 -4.75
CA THR A 59 -23.47 -33.89 -3.45
C THR A 59 -23.01 -32.53 -2.95
N GLY A 60 -22.64 -31.64 -3.87
CA GLY A 60 -22.14 -30.31 -3.55
C GLY A 60 -20.71 -30.30 -3.01
N TYR A 61 -19.99 -31.42 -3.01
CA TYR A 61 -18.59 -31.46 -2.61
C TYR A 61 -17.87 -32.64 -3.24
N GLY A 62 -16.54 -32.59 -3.27
CA GLY A 62 -15.70 -33.73 -3.67
C GLY A 62 -14.49 -33.34 -4.49
N LEU A 63 -13.73 -34.35 -4.90
CA LEU A 63 -12.50 -34.22 -5.67
C LEU A 63 -12.81 -33.95 -7.15
N LYS A 64 -12.09 -33.00 -7.77
CA LYS A 64 -12.28 -32.66 -9.20
C LYS A 64 -11.51 -33.58 -10.15
N ASN A 65 -10.28 -33.96 -9.79
CA ASN A 65 -9.37 -34.74 -10.65
C ASN A 65 -8.60 -35.82 -9.85
N PRO A 66 -9.25 -36.87 -9.33
CA PRO A 66 -8.63 -37.78 -8.38
C PRO A 66 -7.74 -38.87 -9.01
N SER A 67 -7.47 -38.85 -10.32
CA SER A 67 -6.77 -39.94 -11.01
C SER A 67 -5.35 -40.19 -10.50
N SER A 68 -4.72 -39.19 -9.87
CA SER A 68 -3.40 -39.29 -9.22
C SER A 68 -3.48 -39.36 -7.68
N ILE A 69 -4.68 -39.43 -7.12
CA ILE A 69 -4.91 -39.44 -5.66
C ILE A 69 -4.91 -40.87 -5.14
N GLN A 70 -4.09 -41.10 -4.12
CA GLN A 70 -4.03 -42.34 -3.37
C GLN A 70 -4.71 -42.16 -2.01
N SER A 71 -5.55 -43.12 -1.63
CA SER A 71 -6.22 -43.14 -0.33
C SER A 71 -5.48 -44.06 0.62
N GLY A 72 -5.03 -43.50 1.74
CA GLY A 72 -4.61 -44.25 2.92
C GLY A 72 -5.75 -44.36 3.93
N GLN A 73 -5.46 -44.93 5.11
CA GLN A 73 -6.46 -45.04 6.17
C GLN A 73 -6.88 -43.67 6.73
N THR A 74 -5.93 -42.74 6.90
CA THR A 74 -6.15 -41.44 7.57
C THR A 74 -5.81 -40.22 6.70
N THR A 75 -5.47 -40.45 5.44
CA THR A 75 -5.02 -39.41 4.52
C THR A 75 -5.37 -39.71 3.08
N ILE A 76 -5.50 -38.68 2.26
CA ILE A 76 -5.27 -38.77 0.82
C ILE A 76 -3.95 -38.10 0.45
N SER A 77 -3.29 -38.56 -0.62
CA SER A 77 -2.06 -37.95 -1.13
C SER A 77 -1.95 -38.01 -2.65
N GLY A 78 -1.23 -37.06 -3.23
CA GLY A 78 -0.96 -37.01 -4.67
C GLY A 78 -0.02 -35.86 -5.05
N SER A 79 0.18 -35.63 -6.34
CA SER A 79 0.95 -34.47 -6.82
C SER A 79 0.21 -33.14 -6.58
N GLU A 80 -1.12 -33.17 -6.71
CA GLU A 80 -2.00 -32.03 -6.47
C GLU A 80 -3.37 -32.56 -6.03
N ILE A 81 -3.95 -31.95 -5.00
CA ILE A 81 -5.30 -32.25 -4.54
C ILE A 81 -6.21 -31.07 -4.91
N GLN A 82 -7.21 -31.33 -5.75
CA GLN A 82 -8.27 -30.37 -6.07
C GLN A 82 -9.60 -30.83 -5.47
N LEU A 83 -10.18 -30.00 -4.60
CA LEU A 83 -11.44 -30.27 -3.90
C LEU A 83 -12.37 -29.08 -4.07
N SER A 84 -13.65 -29.33 -4.28
CA SER A 84 -14.69 -28.28 -4.24
C SER A 84 -15.69 -28.58 -3.13
N ALA A 85 -16.24 -27.51 -2.56
CA ALA A 85 -17.37 -27.54 -1.65
C ALA A 85 -18.31 -26.36 -1.95
N ASP A 86 -19.54 -26.66 -2.34
CA ASP A 86 -20.60 -25.71 -2.64
C ASP A 86 -21.12 -25.17 -1.30
N LEU A 87 -20.96 -23.87 -1.12
CA LEU A 87 -21.18 -23.17 0.15
C LEU A 87 -21.80 -21.80 -0.14
N PRO A 88 -22.78 -21.35 0.64
CA PRO A 88 -23.36 -20.04 0.43
C PRO A 88 -22.33 -18.94 0.71
N VAL A 89 -22.54 -17.76 0.12
CA VAL A 89 -21.73 -16.57 0.38
C VAL A 89 -21.72 -16.25 1.88
N ASN A 90 -20.55 -16.44 2.50
CA ASN A 90 -20.29 -16.09 3.89
C ASN A 90 -18.79 -15.94 4.15
N ASP A 91 -18.44 -15.51 5.35
CA ASP A 91 -17.08 -15.68 5.85
C ASP A 91 -16.99 -17.01 6.58
N TYR A 92 -15.84 -17.67 6.47
CA TYR A 92 -15.62 -18.99 7.05
C TYR A 92 -14.31 -19.03 7.82
N ASN A 93 -14.29 -19.75 8.94
CA ASN A 93 -13.07 -20.31 9.49
C ASN A 93 -12.74 -21.59 8.73
N VAL A 94 -11.54 -21.65 8.17
CA VAL A 94 -11.05 -22.81 7.43
C VAL A 94 -9.83 -23.37 8.16
N SER A 95 -9.80 -24.68 8.36
CA SER A 95 -8.68 -25.40 8.98
C SER A 95 -8.33 -26.63 8.16
N LEU A 96 -7.09 -26.71 7.68
CA LEU A 96 -6.55 -27.87 6.98
C LEU A 96 -5.53 -28.56 7.87
N SER A 97 -5.63 -29.88 7.99
CA SER A 97 -4.67 -30.70 8.71
C SER A 97 -3.95 -31.63 7.76
N VAL A 98 -2.64 -31.72 7.90
CA VAL A 98 -1.76 -32.63 7.15
C VAL A 98 -0.94 -33.48 8.13
N PRO A 99 -0.43 -34.65 7.71
CA PRO A 99 0.48 -35.44 8.53
C PRO A 99 1.74 -34.67 8.92
N GLY A 100 2.31 -34.93 10.10
CA GLY A 100 3.53 -34.25 10.57
C GLY A 100 4.76 -34.51 9.67
N THR A 101 4.72 -35.59 8.88
CA THR A 101 5.74 -35.95 7.88
C THR A 101 5.75 -35.05 6.64
N VAL A 102 4.71 -34.24 6.42
CA VAL A 102 4.65 -33.33 5.27
C VAL A 102 5.62 -32.16 5.45
N ASP A 103 6.44 -31.89 4.44
CA ASP A 103 7.25 -30.68 4.35
C ASP A 103 6.37 -29.48 3.94
N THR A 104 5.86 -28.77 4.94
CA THR A 104 4.98 -27.61 4.76
C THR A 104 5.69 -26.39 4.17
N THR A 105 7.02 -26.41 4.02
CA THR A 105 7.74 -25.34 3.30
C THR A 105 7.54 -25.43 1.79
N LYS A 106 7.19 -26.61 1.28
CA LYS A 106 6.86 -26.88 -0.12
C LYS A 106 5.36 -26.94 -0.39
N ALA A 107 4.54 -26.98 0.65
CA ALA A 107 3.09 -27.03 0.53
C ALA A 107 2.54 -25.65 0.16
N LYS A 108 1.65 -25.61 -0.85
CA LYS A 108 0.87 -24.41 -1.19
C LYS A 108 -0.60 -24.74 -1.19
N VAL A 109 -1.39 -23.86 -0.60
CA VAL A 109 -2.86 -23.97 -0.56
C VAL A 109 -3.44 -22.76 -1.28
N PHE A 110 -4.31 -23.03 -2.25
CA PHE A 110 -5.08 -22.02 -2.95
C PHE A 110 -6.57 -22.24 -2.74
N ILE A 111 -7.32 -21.17 -2.57
CA ILE A 111 -8.78 -21.18 -2.59
C ILE A 111 -9.27 -20.17 -3.62
N ASN A 112 -10.04 -20.60 -4.61
CA ASN A 112 -10.56 -19.74 -5.69
C ASN A 112 -9.45 -18.87 -6.31
N ASN A 113 -8.26 -19.46 -6.53
CA ASN A 113 -7.03 -18.83 -7.02
C ASN A 113 -6.33 -17.83 -6.06
N VAL A 114 -6.77 -17.75 -4.81
CA VAL A 114 -6.09 -16.99 -3.75
C VAL A 114 -5.11 -17.90 -3.03
N GLU A 115 -3.82 -17.55 -3.03
CA GLU A 115 -2.78 -18.27 -2.27
C GLU A 115 -2.88 -17.94 -0.77
N ILE A 116 -2.97 -18.97 0.07
CA ILE A 116 -3.04 -18.83 1.52
C ILE A 116 -1.63 -18.76 2.11
N LYS A 117 -1.17 -17.55 2.41
CA LYS A 117 0.15 -17.27 2.99
C LYS A 117 0.11 -17.18 4.53
N LYS A 118 -0.45 -18.20 5.19
CA LYS A 118 -0.44 -18.31 6.66
C LYS A 118 0.48 -19.45 7.09
N SER A 119 0.95 -19.38 8.34
CA SER A 119 1.87 -20.37 8.88
C SER A 119 1.15 -21.66 9.27
N TRP A 120 1.82 -22.78 9.04
CA TRP A 120 1.44 -24.08 9.58
C TRP A 120 1.89 -24.20 11.04
N VAL A 121 1.08 -24.81 11.88
CA VAL A 121 1.34 -25.03 13.31
C VAL A 121 1.30 -26.52 13.62
N GLU A 122 2.29 -27.02 14.37
CA GLU A 122 2.29 -28.42 14.87
C GLU A 122 1.14 -28.63 15.87
N GLN A 123 0.34 -29.66 15.65
CA GLN A 123 -0.78 -30.02 16.52
C GLN A 123 -1.11 -31.52 16.39
N ASP A 124 -1.19 -32.23 17.53
CA ASP A 124 -1.60 -33.64 17.62
C ASP A 124 -0.84 -34.60 16.70
N GLY A 125 0.47 -34.37 16.50
CA GLY A 125 1.32 -35.16 15.62
C GLY A 125 1.14 -34.87 14.12
N GLY A 126 0.30 -33.90 13.78
CA GLY A 126 0.12 -33.34 12.45
C GLY A 126 0.49 -31.85 12.40
N LYS A 127 0.27 -31.23 11.25
CA LYS A 127 0.41 -29.78 11.04
C LYS A 127 -0.91 -29.20 10.58
N VAL A 128 -1.28 -28.05 11.11
CA VAL A 128 -2.56 -27.38 10.86
C VAL A 128 -2.34 -25.99 10.28
N LEU A 129 -3.08 -25.68 9.21
CA LEU A 129 -3.20 -24.34 8.63
C LEU A 129 -4.61 -23.82 8.86
N ALA A 130 -4.74 -22.77 9.69
CA ALA A 130 -6.02 -22.17 10.03
C ALA A 130 -6.08 -20.69 9.62
N PHE A 131 -7.20 -20.27 9.03
CA PHE A 131 -7.40 -18.90 8.56
C PHE A 131 -8.88 -18.57 8.34
N ARG A 132 -9.18 -17.27 8.18
CA ARG A 132 -10.51 -16.78 7.77
C ARG A 132 -10.53 -16.58 6.26
N PHE A 133 -11.62 -17.00 5.62
CA PHE A 133 -11.82 -16.82 4.18
C PHE A 133 -13.17 -16.15 3.90
N ALA A 134 -13.12 -15.06 3.14
CA ALA A 134 -14.25 -14.30 2.65
C ALA A 134 -14.73 -14.91 1.33
N LEU A 135 -15.69 -15.83 1.39
CA LEU A 135 -16.22 -16.46 0.19
C LEU A 135 -17.11 -15.46 -0.57
N ILE A 136 -16.87 -15.31 -1.87
CA ILE A 136 -17.58 -14.37 -2.78
C ILE A 136 -18.49 -15.12 -3.75
N ASP A 137 -18.15 -16.38 -4.06
CA ASP A 137 -18.86 -17.25 -4.99
C ASP A 137 -19.50 -18.42 -4.24
N ASP A 138 -20.44 -19.12 -4.87
CA ASP A 138 -21.21 -20.19 -4.20
C ASP A 138 -20.44 -21.52 -4.05
N SER A 139 -19.11 -21.49 -4.21
CA SER A 139 -18.25 -22.65 -4.00
C SER A 139 -16.84 -22.26 -3.55
N MET A 140 -16.31 -23.03 -2.61
CA MET A 140 -14.93 -22.96 -2.16
C MET A 140 -14.11 -24.05 -2.86
N ASN A 141 -13.22 -23.63 -3.75
CA ASN A 141 -12.43 -24.51 -4.61
C ASN A 141 -10.97 -24.51 -4.14
N PHE A 142 -10.58 -25.60 -3.50
CA PHE A 142 -9.23 -25.81 -2.99
C PHE A 142 -8.33 -26.42 -4.05
N LYS A 143 -7.08 -25.95 -4.08
CA LYS A 143 -5.96 -26.60 -4.77
C LYS A 143 -4.78 -26.66 -3.80
N ILE A 144 -4.34 -27.87 -3.49
CA ILE A 144 -3.22 -28.14 -2.57
C ILE A 144 -2.11 -28.81 -3.36
N THR A 145 -0.92 -28.24 -3.34
CA THR A 145 0.29 -28.79 -3.99
C THR A 145 1.36 -29.10 -2.94
N GLY A 146 2.30 -29.99 -3.26
CA GLY A 146 3.44 -30.35 -2.40
C GLY A 146 4.22 -31.54 -2.98
N GLU A 147 5.25 -31.99 -2.25
CA GLU A 147 6.09 -33.13 -2.65
C GLU A 147 6.10 -34.25 -1.58
N PRO A 148 5.04 -35.10 -1.48
CA PRO A 148 3.74 -35.00 -2.12
C PRO A 148 2.77 -34.07 -1.37
N ALA A 149 1.69 -33.64 -2.02
CA ALA A 149 0.55 -33.07 -1.32
C ALA A 149 -0.15 -34.17 -0.52
N ALA A 150 -0.56 -33.87 0.72
CA ALA A 150 -1.36 -34.77 1.53
C ALA A 150 -2.36 -33.99 2.39
N LEU A 151 -3.51 -34.58 2.68
CA LEU A 151 -4.53 -34.04 3.57
C LEU A 151 -5.09 -35.12 4.49
N SER A 152 -5.30 -34.77 5.75
CA SER A 152 -5.93 -35.63 6.77
C SER A 152 -7.32 -35.11 7.14
N GLN A 153 -7.49 -33.81 7.30
CA GLN A 153 -8.76 -33.20 7.68
C GLN A 153 -8.93 -31.83 7.02
N LEU A 154 -10.18 -31.46 6.72
CA LEU A 154 -10.56 -30.10 6.35
C LEU A 154 -11.82 -29.71 7.11
N SER A 155 -11.76 -28.60 7.84
CA SER A 155 -12.90 -27.98 8.50
C SER A 155 -13.22 -26.67 7.81
N ILE A 156 -14.49 -26.46 7.45
CA ILE A 156 -15.02 -25.21 6.92
C ILE A 156 -16.21 -24.84 7.79
N THR A 157 -16.05 -23.85 8.65
CA THR A 157 -17.09 -23.46 9.62
C THR A 157 -17.54 -22.03 9.33
N PRO A 158 -18.84 -21.77 9.09
CA PRO A 158 -19.34 -20.42 8.83
C PRO A 158 -19.10 -19.53 10.04
N LEU A 159 -18.67 -18.30 9.78
CA LEU A 159 -18.60 -17.25 10.78
C LEU A 159 -19.97 -16.57 10.93
N PRO A 160 -20.29 -16.05 12.13
CA PRO A 160 -21.49 -15.24 12.32
C PRO A 160 -21.43 -13.98 11.46
N LYS A 161 -22.59 -13.56 10.94
CA LYS A 161 -22.70 -12.28 10.22
C LYS A 161 -22.34 -11.13 11.16
N ARG A 162 -21.48 -10.22 10.70
CA ARG A 162 -21.09 -9.03 11.47
C ARG A 162 -22.24 -8.01 11.49
N THR A 163 -22.35 -7.27 12.57
CA THR A 163 -23.25 -6.11 12.69
C THR A 163 -22.49 -4.83 12.35
N ALA A 164 -23.23 -3.80 11.94
CA ALA A 164 -22.67 -2.47 11.75
C ALA A 164 -22.03 -1.95 13.04
N GLY A 165 -20.97 -1.15 12.89
CA GLY A 165 -20.41 -0.38 14.00
C GLY A 165 -21.17 0.92 14.24
N ASP A 166 -20.89 1.59 15.37
CA ASP A 166 -21.49 2.90 15.69
C ASP A 166 -21.08 3.99 14.69
N LYS A 167 -19.87 3.87 14.14
CA LYS A 167 -19.28 4.75 13.12
C LYS A 167 -18.69 3.90 11.99
N PRO A 168 -18.72 4.39 10.74
CA PRO A 168 -18.10 3.68 9.63
C PRO A 168 -16.57 3.73 9.72
N SER A 169 -15.92 2.64 9.35
CA SER A 169 -14.49 2.62 9.01
C SER A 169 -14.32 2.80 7.49
N ILE A 170 -13.16 3.31 7.07
CA ILE A 170 -12.78 3.39 5.65
C ILE A 170 -11.61 2.44 5.40
N PHE A 171 -11.83 1.42 4.59
CA PHE A 171 -10.80 0.51 4.13
C PHE A 171 -10.25 0.97 2.79
N LEU A 172 -8.92 1.05 2.66
CA LEU A 172 -8.24 1.41 1.41
C LEU A 172 -7.61 0.15 0.81
N ILE A 173 -7.95 -0.17 -0.44
CA ILE A 173 -7.30 -1.25 -1.19
C ILE A 173 -6.73 -0.71 -2.50
N SER A 174 -5.39 -0.79 -2.62
CA SER A 174 -4.66 -0.17 -3.71
C SER A 174 -3.17 -0.60 -3.74
N ASP A 175 -2.34 0.24 -4.37
CA ASP A 175 -0.95 0.03 -4.73
C ASP A 175 0.04 0.88 -3.91
N SER A 176 1.23 1.16 -4.49
CA SER A 176 2.30 1.93 -3.86
C SER A 176 1.98 3.41 -3.67
N THR A 177 1.06 3.98 -4.45
CA THR A 177 0.69 5.40 -4.33
C THR A 177 -0.19 5.69 -3.11
N VAL A 178 -0.71 4.64 -2.48
CA VAL A 178 -1.66 4.73 -1.35
C VAL A 178 -1.06 4.19 -0.05
N ARG A 179 -0.19 3.18 -0.14
CA ARG A 179 0.35 2.50 1.04
C ARG A 179 1.04 3.45 2.03
N ALA A 180 1.08 3.03 3.29
CA ALA A 180 2.03 3.57 4.24
C ALA A 180 3.45 3.03 3.96
N TYR A 181 4.44 3.90 4.14
CA TYR A 181 5.85 3.64 4.01
C TYR A 181 6.55 3.76 5.37
N GLU A 182 7.52 2.88 5.58
CA GLU A 182 8.44 2.92 6.72
C GLU A 182 9.36 4.14 6.64
N ILE A 183 9.90 4.58 7.78
CA ILE A 183 10.85 5.72 7.87
C ILE A 183 12.07 5.50 6.95
N ALA A 184 12.51 4.26 6.75
CA ALA A 184 13.61 3.91 5.85
C ALA A 184 13.33 4.21 4.36
N ARG A 185 12.08 4.52 4.00
CA ARG A 185 11.67 4.95 2.65
C ARG A 185 11.32 6.43 2.59
N ALA A 186 11.37 7.17 3.70
CA ALA A 186 11.11 8.60 3.70
C ALA A 186 12.10 9.33 2.76
N PRO A 187 11.65 10.34 1.98
CA PRO A 187 10.35 11.02 2.08
C PRO A 187 9.19 10.37 1.31
N MET A 188 9.38 9.19 0.71
CA MET A 188 8.31 8.51 -0.04
C MET A 188 7.08 8.29 0.85
N THR A 189 5.93 8.77 0.39
CA THR A 189 4.68 8.78 1.16
C THR A 189 3.51 8.47 0.23
N GLY A 190 2.66 7.49 0.59
CA GLY A 190 1.39 7.27 -0.09
C GLY A 190 0.29 8.15 0.49
N TRP A 191 -0.73 8.51 -0.31
CA TRP A 191 -1.80 9.38 0.18
C TRP A 191 -2.61 8.76 1.33
N GLY A 192 -2.74 7.42 1.34
CA GLY A 192 -3.39 6.70 2.42
C GLY A 192 -2.60 6.68 3.73
N GLN A 193 -1.35 7.16 3.74
CA GLN A 193 -0.55 7.35 4.97
C GLN A 193 -0.92 8.64 5.72
N VAL A 194 -1.53 9.60 5.03
CA VAL A 194 -1.80 10.94 5.60
C VAL A 194 -3.28 11.27 5.66
N ILE A 195 -4.14 10.55 4.95
CA ILE A 195 -5.55 10.90 4.80
C ILE A 195 -6.35 10.83 6.11
N ASP A 196 -5.92 10.01 7.07
CA ASP A 196 -6.52 9.90 8.40
C ASP A 196 -6.56 11.24 9.15
N ARG A 197 -5.56 12.10 8.94
CA ARG A 197 -5.53 13.45 9.52
C ARG A 197 -6.65 14.37 9.00
N LEU A 198 -7.37 14.01 7.93
CA LEU A 198 -8.48 14.79 7.39
C LEU A 198 -9.86 14.29 7.87
N PHE A 199 -9.89 13.39 8.85
CA PHE A 199 -11.11 12.90 9.45
C PHE A 199 -11.13 13.13 10.96
N GLU A 200 -12.33 13.19 11.52
CA GLU A 200 -12.53 13.13 12.97
C GLU A 200 -11.90 11.85 13.54
N PRO A 201 -11.29 11.88 14.75
CA PRO A 201 -10.55 10.75 15.32
C PRO A 201 -11.35 9.45 15.47
N GLU A 202 -12.68 9.52 15.46
CA GLU A 202 -13.60 8.38 15.54
C GLU A 202 -13.68 7.58 14.24
N ILE A 203 -13.31 8.18 13.09
CA ILE A 203 -13.29 7.50 11.79
C ILE A 203 -11.98 6.77 11.63
N LYS A 204 -12.07 5.44 11.61
CA LYS A 204 -10.91 4.58 11.42
C LYS A 204 -10.57 4.45 9.93
N ILE A 205 -9.33 4.79 9.56
CA ILE A 205 -8.78 4.51 8.23
C ILE A 205 -7.93 3.24 8.30
N GLU A 206 -8.32 2.23 7.56
CA GLU A 206 -7.66 0.93 7.44
C GLU A 206 -6.94 0.83 6.09
N ASN A 207 -5.70 1.30 6.04
CA ASN A 207 -4.90 1.27 4.81
C ASN A 207 -4.34 -0.14 4.54
N ARG A 208 -4.99 -0.89 3.64
CA ARG A 208 -4.58 -2.23 3.18
C ARG A 208 -3.87 -2.20 1.82
N ALA A 209 -3.47 -1.03 1.34
CA ALA A 209 -2.76 -0.89 0.08
C ALA A 209 -1.33 -1.47 0.15
N MET A 210 -0.84 -1.99 -0.97
CA MET A 210 0.51 -2.56 -1.04
C MET A 210 1.19 -2.28 -2.37
N GLY A 211 2.46 -1.88 -2.28
CA GLY A 211 3.27 -1.54 -3.45
C GLY A 211 3.38 -2.68 -4.46
N GLY A 212 3.33 -2.31 -5.75
CA GLY A 212 3.48 -3.24 -6.87
C GLY A 212 2.25 -4.10 -7.19
N ARG A 213 1.12 -3.92 -6.49
CA ARG A 213 -0.08 -4.74 -6.71
C ARG A 213 -0.99 -4.13 -7.79
N SER A 214 -1.49 -5.01 -8.62
CA SER A 214 -2.61 -4.80 -9.55
C SER A 214 -3.87 -5.43 -8.97
N THR A 215 -5.02 -5.24 -9.62
CA THR A 215 -6.28 -5.91 -9.28
C THR A 215 -6.12 -7.43 -9.20
N ARG A 216 -5.36 -8.06 -10.10
CA ARG A 216 -5.08 -9.50 -10.06
C ARG A 216 -4.20 -9.89 -8.88
N THR A 217 -3.07 -9.23 -8.68
CA THR A 217 -2.11 -9.66 -7.65
C THR A 217 -2.61 -9.36 -6.24
N ALA A 218 -3.35 -8.26 -6.02
CA ALA A 218 -4.01 -8.02 -4.74
C ALA A 218 -5.09 -9.08 -4.43
N TYR A 219 -5.82 -9.56 -5.44
CA TYR A 219 -6.76 -10.67 -5.29
C TYR A 219 -6.02 -11.98 -4.98
N ALA A 220 -5.10 -12.39 -5.86
CA ALA A 220 -4.41 -13.67 -5.79
C ALA A 220 -3.54 -13.84 -4.53
N GLU A 221 -3.02 -12.75 -3.96
CA GLU A 221 -2.27 -12.77 -2.70
C GLU A 221 -3.14 -12.72 -1.44
N GLY A 222 -4.47 -12.68 -1.58
CA GLY A 222 -5.41 -12.69 -0.46
C GLY A 222 -5.54 -11.34 0.25
N ARG A 223 -5.11 -10.23 -0.36
CA ARG A 223 -5.23 -8.90 0.26
C ARG A 223 -6.68 -8.44 0.32
N LEU A 224 -7.44 -8.70 -0.75
CA LEU A 224 -8.88 -8.48 -0.74
C LEU A 224 -9.56 -9.37 0.30
N ASN A 225 -9.16 -10.65 0.41
CA ASN A 225 -9.67 -11.55 1.44
C ASN A 225 -9.45 -10.99 2.85
N ASP A 226 -8.21 -10.62 3.17
CA ASP A 226 -7.84 -10.08 4.49
C ASP A 226 -8.58 -8.78 4.83
N LEU A 227 -9.00 -7.99 3.84
CA LEU A 227 -9.86 -6.82 4.03
C LEU A 227 -11.33 -7.24 4.26
N LEU A 228 -11.88 -8.10 3.41
CA LEU A 228 -13.28 -8.50 3.45
C LEU A 228 -13.64 -9.29 4.72
N VAL A 229 -12.71 -10.05 5.30
CA VAL A 229 -12.95 -10.73 6.59
C VAL A 229 -12.93 -9.79 7.80
N ASP A 230 -12.69 -8.50 7.61
CA ASP A 230 -12.70 -7.49 8.68
C ASP A 230 -13.78 -6.41 8.48
N VAL A 231 -14.21 -6.18 7.24
CA VAL A 231 -15.25 -5.19 6.92
C VAL A 231 -16.60 -5.55 7.54
N LYS A 232 -17.32 -4.51 7.99
CA LYS A 232 -18.67 -4.60 8.56
C LYS A 232 -19.69 -3.88 7.69
N PRO A 233 -20.99 -4.17 7.87
CA PRO A 233 -22.04 -3.38 7.24
C PRO A 233 -21.90 -1.89 7.56
N GLY A 234 -22.00 -1.04 6.54
CA GLY A 234 -21.86 0.42 6.66
C GLY A 234 -20.44 0.97 6.53
N ASP A 235 -19.40 0.12 6.58
CA ASP A 235 -18.03 0.56 6.30
C ASP A 235 -17.84 0.92 4.82
N TYR A 236 -16.90 1.81 4.52
CA TYR A 236 -16.54 2.17 3.15
C TYR A 236 -15.33 1.35 2.67
N VAL A 237 -15.35 0.91 1.41
CA VAL A 237 -14.21 0.26 0.75
C VAL A 237 -13.78 1.10 -0.45
N PHE A 238 -12.70 1.84 -0.30
CA PHE A 238 -12.13 2.68 -1.34
C PHE A 238 -11.22 1.83 -2.23
N ILE A 239 -11.60 1.69 -3.50
CA ILE A 239 -10.94 0.82 -4.47
C ILE A 239 -10.24 1.70 -5.50
N GLN A 240 -8.90 1.62 -5.56
CA GLN A 240 -8.09 2.38 -6.51
C GLN A 240 -7.01 1.47 -7.10
N PHE A 241 -6.94 1.34 -8.43
CA PHE A 241 -5.91 0.58 -9.13
C PHE A 241 -5.66 1.20 -10.52
N ALA A 242 -4.61 0.74 -11.22
CA ALA A 242 -4.25 0.96 -12.63
C ALA A 242 -2.73 0.95 -12.83
N HIS A 243 -1.95 1.55 -11.91
CA HIS A 243 -0.50 1.76 -12.09
C HIS A 243 0.29 0.49 -12.42
N ASN A 244 -0.14 -0.63 -11.85
CA ASN A 244 0.46 -1.94 -12.00
C ASN A 244 -0.31 -2.83 -12.98
N ASP A 245 -1.61 -2.57 -13.15
CA ASP A 245 -2.49 -3.25 -14.08
C ASP A 245 -2.06 -2.98 -15.53
N GLU A 246 -1.69 -1.74 -15.86
CA GLU A 246 -1.23 -1.36 -17.20
C GLU A 246 0.19 -1.84 -17.56
N ALA A 247 0.93 -2.38 -16.60
CA ALA A 247 2.38 -2.54 -16.69
C ALA A 247 2.76 -3.77 -17.52
N VAL A 248 2.56 -3.74 -18.85
CA VAL A 248 2.79 -4.84 -19.81
C VAL A 248 4.14 -5.53 -19.64
N ASN A 249 5.19 -4.78 -19.30
CA ASN A 249 6.54 -5.30 -19.07
C ASN A 249 6.70 -6.14 -17.80
N TYR A 250 5.63 -6.29 -17.01
CA TYR A 250 5.59 -7.09 -15.78
C TYR A 250 4.40 -8.05 -15.83
N PRO A 251 4.55 -9.19 -16.53
CA PRO A 251 3.45 -10.10 -16.84
C PRO A 251 2.73 -10.65 -15.61
N ASP A 252 3.40 -10.72 -14.46
CA ASP A 252 2.87 -11.19 -13.19
C ASP A 252 1.80 -10.24 -12.61
N ARG A 253 1.88 -8.94 -12.91
CA ARG A 253 0.90 -7.93 -12.49
C ARG A 253 0.02 -7.35 -13.61
N TYR A 254 0.48 -7.36 -14.85
CA TYR A 254 -0.29 -6.85 -16.01
C TYR A 254 -1.65 -7.54 -16.18
N VAL A 255 -2.71 -6.76 -16.30
CA VAL A 255 -4.03 -7.23 -16.70
C VAL A 255 -4.55 -6.37 -17.85
N THR A 256 -5.27 -6.97 -18.80
CA THR A 256 -5.99 -6.21 -19.83
C THR A 256 -7.09 -5.34 -19.22
N VAL A 257 -7.62 -4.39 -19.98
CA VAL A 257 -8.73 -3.53 -19.53
C VAL A 257 -9.99 -4.36 -19.20
N ASP A 258 -10.28 -5.38 -19.98
CA ASP A 258 -11.44 -6.26 -19.73
C ASP A 258 -11.25 -7.11 -18.46
N GLU A 259 -10.04 -7.63 -18.24
CA GLU A 259 -9.70 -8.32 -17.00
C GLU A 259 -9.77 -7.37 -15.80
N TYR A 260 -9.28 -6.14 -15.94
CA TYR A 260 -9.39 -5.10 -14.91
C TYR A 260 -10.84 -4.86 -14.50
N LYS A 261 -11.74 -4.62 -15.47
CA LYS A 261 -13.20 -4.49 -15.21
C LYS A 261 -13.76 -5.74 -14.55
N SER A 262 -13.35 -6.92 -15.04
CA SER A 262 -13.80 -8.21 -14.50
C SER A 262 -13.38 -8.41 -13.05
N TYR A 263 -12.14 -8.08 -12.68
CA TYR A 263 -11.68 -8.19 -11.29
C TYR A 263 -12.49 -7.25 -10.40
N LEU A 264 -12.61 -5.98 -10.78
CA LEU A 264 -13.36 -4.97 -10.01
C LEU A 264 -14.80 -5.42 -9.76
N ASN A 265 -15.52 -5.83 -10.80
CA ASN A 265 -16.91 -6.27 -10.72
C ASN A 265 -17.06 -7.56 -9.90
N ASN A 266 -16.32 -8.60 -10.28
CA ASN A 266 -16.57 -9.95 -9.77
C ASN A 266 -16.06 -10.19 -8.35
N TYR A 267 -15.07 -9.41 -7.88
CA TYR A 267 -14.46 -9.65 -6.58
C TYR A 267 -14.52 -8.43 -5.67
N TYR A 268 -14.03 -7.27 -6.09
CA TYR A 268 -13.88 -6.11 -5.20
C TYR A 268 -15.25 -5.52 -4.82
N ILE A 269 -16.07 -5.19 -5.83
CA ILE A 269 -17.38 -4.57 -5.65
C ILE A 269 -18.37 -5.59 -5.08
N LYS A 270 -18.48 -6.76 -5.74
CA LYS A 270 -19.35 -7.86 -5.30
C LYS A 270 -19.05 -8.26 -3.85
N GLY A 271 -17.78 -8.49 -3.51
CA GLY A 271 -17.36 -8.91 -2.18
C GLY A 271 -17.65 -7.89 -1.08
N ALA A 272 -17.50 -6.60 -1.37
CA ALA A 272 -17.86 -5.52 -0.44
C ALA A 272 -19.37 -5.46 -0.19
N ILE A 273 -20.19 -5.45 -1.26
CA ILE A 273 -21.65 -5.39 -1.18
C ILE A 273 -22.23 -6.58 -0.42
N GLN A 274 -21.73 -7.80 -0.69
CA GLN A 274 -22.16 -9.02 0.01
C GLN A 274 -21.98 -8.97 1.54
N ARG A 275 -21.13 -8.07 2.03
CA ARG A 275 -20.85 -7.85 3.47
C ARG A 275 -21.51 -6.59 4.01
N GLY A 276 -22.36 -5.94 3.21
CA GLY A 276 -23.04 -4.69 3.55
C GLY A 276 -22.13 -3.47 3.55
N ALA A 277 -20.91 -3.57 3.04
CA ALA A 277 -20.01 -2.43 2.91
C ALA A 277 -20.36 -1.59 1.67
N ILE A 278 -19.91 -0.34 1.65
CA ILE A 278 -20.16 0.64 0.60
C ILE A 278 -18.89 0.78 -0.25
N PRO A 279 -18.80 0.12 -1.42
CA PRO A 279 -17.67 0.32 -2.32
C PRO A 279 -17.70 1.72 -2.93
N VAL A 280 -16.53 2.38 -2.95
CA VAL A 280 -16.31 3.69 -3.57
C VAL A 280 -15.21 3.55 -4.60
N ALA A 281 -15.50 3.93 -5.84
CA ALA A 281 -14.56 3.86 -6.94
C ALA A 281 -13.66 5.09 -6.96
N LEU A 282 -12.35 4.89 -7.08
CA LEU A 282 -11.38 5.96 -7.25
C LEU A 282 -10.61 5.71 -8.56
N THR A 283 -10.59 6.70 -9.45
CA THR A 283 -9.64 6.66 -10.58
C THR A 283 -8.22 6.80 -10.04
N SER A 284 -7.24 6.11 -10.64
CA SER A 284 -5.83 6.30 -10.27
C SER A 284 -5.39 7.73 -10.60
N MET A 285 -4.64 8.36 -9.69
CA MET A 285 -3.97 9.61 -10.01
C MET A 285 -2.96 9.43 -11.14
N ASN A 286 -2.56 10.55 -11.74
CA ASN A 286 -1.58 10.55 -12.82
C ASN A 286 -0.15 10.31 -12.32
N ARG A 287 0.67 9.69 -13.18
CA ARG A 287 2.12 9.83 -13.11
C ARG A 287 2.51 11.24 -13.57
N ARG A 288 3.76 11.64 -13.32
CA ARG A 288 4.38 12.85 -13.85
C ARG A 288 4.73 12.68 -15.35
N THR A 289 3.72 12.32 -16.16
CA THR A 289 3.83 12.08 -17.61
C THR A 289 3.69 13.39 -18.36
N PHE A 290 4.81 14.06 -18.61
CA PHE A 290 4.86 15.33 -19.32
C PHE A 290 5.11 15.12 -20.81
N LYS A 291 4.25 15.68 -21.66
CA LYS A 291 4.43 15.71 -23.11
C LYS A 291 5.03 17.04 -23.53
N GLN A 292 6.32 17.03 -23.85
CA GLN A 292 7.09 18.24 -24.15
C GLN A 292 6.57 19.00 -25.39
N ASP A 293 6.07 18.27 -26.39
CA ASP A 293 5.42 18.81 -27.59
C ASP A 293 4.12 19.56 -27.28
N LEU A 294 3.39 19.14 -26.24
CA LEU A 294 2.17 19.79 -25.77
C LEU A 294 2.43 20.84 -24.69
N GLY A 295 3.60 20.83 -24.05
CA GLY A 295 3.90 21.66 -22.89
C GLY A 295 3.01 21.34 -21.68
N ALA A 296 2.46 20.12 -21.59
CA ALA A 296 1.45 19.75 -20.61
C ALA A 296 1.60 18.31 -20.11
N PHE A 297 1.11 18.07 -18.89
CA PHE A 297 0.86 16.73 -18.38
C PHE A 297 -0.37 16.13 -19.06
N VAL A 298 -0.33 14.81 -19.27
CA VAL A 298 -1.44 14.05 -19.89
C VAL A 298 -1.91 12.93 -18.98
N ASP A 299 -3.12 12.42 -19.26
CA ASP A 299 -3.60 11.20 -18.60
C ASP A 299 -2.62 10.06 -18.86
N SER A 300 -2.11 9.50 -17.77
CA SER A 300 -1.14 8.41 -17.79
C SER A 300 -1.81 7.06 -18.06
N PHE A 301 -3.11 6.94 -17.80
CA PHE A 301 -3.84 5.67 -17.82
C PHE A 301 -5.21 5.78 -18.52
N PRO A 302 -5.35 6.42 -19.69
CA PRO A 302 -6.66 6.81 -20.24
C PRO A 302 -7.65 5.65 -20.35
N ALA A 303 -7.18 4.47 -20.78
CA ALA A 303 -8.03 3.29 -20.91
C ALA A 303 -8.50 2.74 -19.55
N TYR A 304 -7.64 2.70 -18.53
CA TYR A 304 -7.97 2.20 -17.19
C TYR A 304 -8.79 3.22 -16.38
N THR A 305 -8.50 4.51 -16.53
CA THR A 305 -9.31 5.61 -15.99
C THR A 305 -10.73 5.52 -16.52
N GLN A 306 -10.89 5.37 -17.84
CA GLN A 306 -12.20 5.21 -18.47
C GLN A 306 -12.90 3.92 -18.01
N ALA A 307 -12.17 2.80 -17.91
CA ALA A 307 -12.73 1.55 -17.40
C ALA A 307 -13.24 1.65 -15.96
N MET A 308 -12.54 2.35 -15.06
CA MET A 308 -13.01 2.61 -13.69
C MET A 308 -14.29 3.46 -13.70
N LYS A 309 -14.37 4.48 -14.57
CA LYS A 309 -15.58 5.31 -14.73
C LYS A 309 -16.78 4.49 -15.19
N GLU A 310 -16.58 3.60 -16.17
CA GLU A 310 -17.60 2.68 -16.66
C GLU A 310 -18.06 1.72 -15.57
N VAL A 311 -17.13 1.07 -14.87
CA VAL A 311 -17.44 0.17 -13.75
C VAL A 311 -18.23 0.90 -12.66
N ALA A 312 -17.84 2.12 -12.30
CA ALA A 312 -18.56 2.92 -11.32
C ALA A 312 -19.99 3.24 -11.79
N ALA A 313 -20.17 3.63 -13.05
CA ALA A 313 -21.49 3.91 -13.62
C ALA A 313 -22.37 2.65 -13.71
N GLU A 314 -21.83 1.54 -14.20
CA GLU A 314 -22.50 0.23 -14.33
C GLU A 314 -23.02 -0.27 -12.97
N ASN A 315 -22.24 -0.09 -11.91
CA ASN A 315 -22.58 -0.53 -10.55
C ASN A 315 -23.21 0.56 -9.68
N LYS A 316 -23.45 1.76 -10.23
CA LYS A 316 -23.98 2.93 -9.51
C LYS A 316 -23.18 3.31 -8.25
N LEU A 317 -21.86 3.21 -8.35
CA LEU A 317 -20.95 3.58 -7.27
C LEU A 317 -20.70 5.08 -7.28
N THR A 318 -20.44 5.65 -6.10
CA THR A 318 -19.82 6.96 -6.03
C THR A 318 -18.40 6.87 -6.60
N LEU A 319 -18.10 7.74 -7.56
CA LEU A 319 -16.78 7.89 -8.16
C LEU A 319 -16.10 9.15 -7.63
N LEU A 320 -14.92 8.99 -7.03
CA LEU A 320 -14.01 10.09 -6.75
C LEU A 320 -12.95 10.15 -7.88
N ASP A 321 -13.01 11.17 -8.73
CA ASP A 321 -12.19 11.27 -9.95
C ASP A 321 -10.83 11.92 -9.68
N LEU A 322 -9.98 11.19 -8.97
CA LEU A 322 -8.65 11.65 -8.59
C LEU A 322 -7.70 11.80 -9.79
N ASN A 323 -7.90 11.04 -10.87
CA ASN A 323 -7.17 11.22 -12.13
C ASN A 323 -7.33 12.67 -12.64
N ALA A 324 -8.58 13.10 -12.86
CA ALA A 324 -8.87 14.43 -13.39
C ALA A 324 -8.33 15.55 -12.48
N LYS A 325 -8.59 15.46 -11.17
CA LYS A 325 -8.10 16.45 -10.19
C LYS A 325 -6.57 16.52 -10.13
N SER A 326 -5.90 15.37 -10.15
CA SER A 326 -4.43 15.32 -10.16
C SER A 326 -3.84 15.92 -11.45
N LEU A 327 -4.47 15.66 -12.61
CA LEU A 327 -4.00 16.17 -13.89
C LEU A 327 -4.11 17.70 -13.99
N GLU A 328 -5.23 18.25 -13.53
CA GLU A 328 -5.43 19.69 -13.43
C GLU A 328 -4.36 20.31 -12.52
N TYR A 329 -4.14 19.73 -11.34
CA TYR A 329 -3.15 20.23 -10.39
C TYR A 329 -1.72 20.17 -10.93
N TYR A 330 -1.32 19.09 -11.61
CA TYR A 330 0.01 19.01 -12.19
C TYR A 330 0.23 20.06 -13.28
N ASN A 331 -0.78 20.33 -14.10
CA ASN A 331 -0.73 21.38 -15.11
C ASN A 331 -0.70 22.80 -14.49
N GLN A 332 -1.38 23.01 -13.35
CA GLN A 332 -1.27 24.26 -12.59
C GLN A 332 0.15 24.46 -12.03
N LEU A 333 0.80 23.40 -11.53
CA LEU A 333 2.17 23.46 -11.01
C LEU A 333 3.24 23.61 -12.10
N GLY A 334 2.99 23.06 -13.29
CA GLY A 334 3.96 22.96 -14.37
C GLY A 334 5.08 21.94 -14.11
N TYR A 335 5.93 21.75 -15.12
CA TYR A 335 6.96 20.71 -15.08
C TYR A 335 7.90 20.87 -13.87
N GLU A 336 8.50 22.04 -13.67
CA GLU A 336 9.42 22.26 -12.55
C GLU A 336 8.72 22.14 -11.18
N GLY A 337 7.52 22.71 -11.03
CA GLY A 337 6.80 22.71 -9.76
C GLY A 337 6.36 21.32 -9.30
N THR A 338 6.06 20.41 -10.22
CA THR A 338 5.71 19.02 -9.86
C THR A 338 6.87 18.23 -9.23
N ALA A 339 8.13 18.66 -9.39
CA ALA A 339 9.24 18.04 -8.67
C ALA A 339 9.10 18.17 -7.13
N SER A 340 8.35 19.17 -6.66
CA SER A 340 8.06 19.36 -5.23
C SER A 340 7.18 18.27 -4.62
N ILE A 341 6.38 17.57 -5.41
CA ILE A 341 5.37 16.63 -4.92
C ILE A 341 5.72 15.16 -5.23
N PHE A 342 6.51 14.92 -6.28
CA PHE A 342 6.99 13.59 -6.65
C PHE A 342 8.34 13.29 -6.01
N MET A 343 8.74 12.02 -6.02
CA MET A 343 10.07 11.53 -5.65
C MET A 343 11.12 11.93 -6.72
N GLN A 344 11.23 13.23 -6.96
CA GLN A 344 12.21 13.93 -7.79
C GLN A 344 13.23 14.57 -6.86
N LEU A 345 14.17 13.75 -6.37
CA LEU A 345 15.15 14.12 -5.36
C LEU A 345 16.49 14.43 -6.01
N LYS A 346 17.08 15.58 -5.67
CA LYS A 346 18.46 15.89 -6.02
C LYS A 346 19.43 15.05 -5.16
N PRO A 347 20.65 14.75 -5.64
CA PRO A 347 21.69 14.16 -4.82
C PRO A 347 21.87 14.91 -3.50
N GLY A 348 21.92 14.20 -2.37
CA GLY A 348 22.05 14.81 -1.05
C GLY A 348 20.81 15.55 -0.52
N GLU A 349 19.66 15.52 -1.20
CA GLU A 349 18.41 16.11 -0.70
C GLU A 349 17.81 15.28 0.45
N ALA A 350 17.83 13.95 0.32
CA ALA A 350 17.27 13.02 1.30
C ALA A 350 18.30 11.96 1.71
N PRO A 351 18.51 11.71 3.02
CA PRO A 351 19.51 10.75 3.51
C PRO A 351 19.28 9.31 3.06
N ASN A 352 18.02 8.88 2.96
CA ASN A 352 17.67 7.54 2.48
C ASN A 352 17.89 7.38 0.95
N TYR A 353 18.15 8.49 0.25
CA TYR A 353 18.38 8.56 -1.20
C TYR A 353 19.60 9.45 -1.49
N PRO A 354 20.81 9.05 -1.06
CA PRO A 354 22.00 9.91 -1.12
C PRO A 354 22.38 10.30 -2.56
N ALA A 355 22.13 9.43 -3.53
CA ALA A 355 22.32 9.70 -4.96
C ALA A 355 21.16 10.48 -5.61
N GLY A 356 20.13 10.86 -4.85
CA GLY A 356 18.88 11.37 -5.39
C GLY A 356 18.00 10.26 -5.94
N LEU A 357 16.89 10.65 -6.57
CA LEU A 357 15.94 9.75 -7.21
C LEU A 357 15.16 10.51 -8.28
N ASN A 358 14.95 9.90 -9.45
CA ASN A 358 14.05 10.43 -10.48
C ASN A 358 12.91 9.43 -10.67
N ASP A 359 11.86 9.60 -9.87
CA ASP A 359 10.67 8.76 -9.88
C ASP A 359 9.44 9.62 -10.15
N ASN A 360 8.76 9.32 -11.27
CA ASN A 360 7.58 10.04 -11.76
C ASN A 360 6.26 9.39 -11.31
N THR A 361 6.31 8.43 -10.37
CA THR A 361 5.12 7.70 -9.89
C THR A 361 4.86 7.93 -8.41
N HIS A 362 5.90 7.88 -7.58
CA HIS A 362 5.73 7.97 -6.13
C HIS A 362 5.85 9.40 -5.61
N PHE A 363 5.13 9.70 -4.54
CA PHE A 363 5.06 11.03 -3.95
C PHE A 363 5.98 11.21 -2.75
N LYS A 364 6.35 12.46 -2.49
CA LYS A 364 6.76 12.94 -1.17
C LYS A 364 5.52 13.21 -0.30
N GLU A 365 5.70 13.53 0.98
CA GLU A 365 4.56 13.86 1.87
C GLU A 365 3.74 15.04 1.30
N ALA A 366 4.38 16.03 0.68
CA ALA A 366 3.70 17.14 0.03
C ALA A 366 2.71 16.69 -1.05
N GLY A 367 3.11 15.76 -1.94
CA GLY A 367 2.23 15.20 -2.96
C GLY A 367 1.11 14.34 -2.39
N ALA A 368 1.43 13.49 -1.42
CA ALA A 368 0.46 12.66 -0.73
C ALA A 368 -0.65 13.49 -0.07
N LYS A 369 -0.31 14.63 0.55
CA LYS A 369 -1.29 15.58 1.12
C LYS A 369 -2.21 16.20 0.08
N GLN A 370 -1.71 16.50 -1.12
CA GLN A 370 -2.55 17.03 -2.20
C GLN A 370 -3.54 16.00 -2.71
N MET A 371 -3.11 14.75 -2.88
CA MET A 371 -4.01 13.67 -3.26
C MET A 371 -5.08 13.47 -2.19
N ALA A 372 -4.70 13.46 -0.91
CA ALA A 372 -5.64 13.37 0.20
C ALA A 372 -6.64 14.55 0.24
N ARG A 373 -6.18 15.79 -0.01
CA ARG A 373 -7.04 16.98 -0.14
C ARG A 373 -8.10 16.77 -1.22
N MET A 374 -7.67 16.40 -2.42
CA MET A 374 -8.56 16.18 -3.57
C MET A 374 -9.60 15.10 -3.31
N ILE A 375 -9.21 14.01 -2.64
CA ILE A 375 -10.14 12.96 -2.23
C ILE A 375 -11.18 13.50 -1.25
N VAL A 376 -10.77 14.27 -0.24
CA VAL A 376 -11.71 14.83 0.74
C VAL A 376 -12.64 15.88 0.14
N GLU A 377 -12.16 16.66 -0.84
CA GLU A 377 -13.03 17.54 -1.64
C GLU A 377 -14.10 16.74 -2.40
N GLU A 378 -13.72 15.64 -3.05
CA GLU A 378 -14.68 14.74 -3.72
C GLU A 378 -15.66 14.11 -2.72
N ILE A 379 -15.20 13.71 -1.53
CA ILE A 379 -16.06 13.17 -0.46
C ILE A 379 -17.08 14.21 -0.02
N ASN A 380 -16.65 15.47 0.17
CA ASN A 380 -17.52 16.54 0.59
C ASN A 380 -18.60 16.89 -0.43
N ASP A 381 -18.30 16.74 -1.72
CA ASP A 381 -19.26 16.94 -2.79
C ASP A 381 -20.20 15.73 -2.98
N LYS A 382 -19.68 14.50 -2.87
CA LYS A 382 -20.35 13.29 -3.38
C LYS A 382 -20.77 12.27 -2.32
N LEU A 383 -20.28 12.39 -1.08
CA LEU A 383 -20.56 11.46 0.02
C LEU A 383 -21.01 12.20 1.28
N PRO A 384 -22.21 12.80 1.31
CA PRO A 384 -22.70 13.58 2.47
C PRO A 384 -22.65 12.82 3.81
N ALA A 385 -22.92 11.51 3.78
CA ALA A 385 -22.89 10.67 4.98
C ALA A 385 -21.49 10.56 5.60
N LEU A 386 -20.43 10.68 4.79
CA LEU A 386 -19.05 10.65 5.23
C LEU A 386 -18.46 12.06 5.42
N SER A 387 -18.91 13.02 4.61
CA SER A 387 -18.51 14.44 4.62
C SER A 387 -18.60 15.07 6.02
N GLN A 388 -19.64 14.73 6.79
CA GLN A 388 -19.86 15.25 8.15
C GLN A 388 -18.71 14.94 9.13
N TYR A 389 -17.86 13.96 8.80
CA TYR A 389 -16.70 13.57 9.59
C TYR A 389 -15.37 14.10 9.02
N THR A 390 -15.41 14.87 7.94
CA THR A 390 -14.18 15.43 7.35
C THR A 390 -13.79 16.71 8.07
N LEU A 391 -12.48 16.90 8.22
CA LEU A 391 -11.92 18.13 8.77
C LEU A 391 -11.48 19.07 7.64
N PRO A 392 -11.62 20.39 7.81
CA PRO A 392 -11.20 21.35 6.80
C PRO A 392 -9.68 21.29 6.60
N TYR A 393 -9.27 20.92 5.39
CA TYR A 393 -7.88 20.68 5.01
C TYR A 393 -6.91 21.76 5.53
N HIS A 394 -7.19 23.04 5.25
CA HIS A 394 -6.30 24.14 5.63
C HIS A 394 -6.14 24.34 7.16
N LYS A 395 -7.04 23.77 7.98
CA LYS A 395 -6.86 23.78 9.44
C LYS A 395 -5.94 22.67 9.93
N VAL A 396 -5.93 21.50 9.28
CA VAL A 396 -5.25 20.30 9.79
C VAL A 396 -3.95 19.98 9.03
N MET A 397 -3.90 20.28 7.74
CA MET A 397 -2.72 20.16 6.89
C MET A 397 -2.36 21.53 6.32
N LYS A 398 -1.88 22.42 7.20
CA LYS A 398 -1.57 23.81 6.85
C LYS A 398 -0.47 23.90 5.77
N GLU A 399 -0.88 24.12 4.53
CA GLU A 399 -0.03 24.71 3.49
C GLU A 399 0.16 26.19 3.84
N VAL A 400 1.41 26.67 3.90
CA VAL A 400 1.68 27.93 4.61
C VAL A 400 1.72 29.14 3.67
N PHE A 401 2.18 28.99 2.43
CA PHE A 401 2.42 30.15 1.56
C PHE A 401 2.08 29.93 0.08
N LYS A 402 1.22 30.80 -0.45
CA LYS A 402 0.69 30.73 -1.83
C LYS A 402 1.78 30.91 -2.89
N ASP A 403 2.74 31.78 -2.64
CA ASP A 403 3.86 32.06 -3.56
C ASP A 403 4.94 30.97 -3.58
N THR A 404 4.70 29.84 -2.93
CA THR A 404 5.60 28.68 -2.93
C THR A 404 5.00 27.44 -3.58
N GLU A 405 3.73 27.50 -4.01
CA GLU A 405 2.98 26.33 -4.49
C GLU A 405 3.69 25.64 -5.68
N THR A 406 4.33 26.42 -6.54
CA THR A 406 5.04 25.95 -7.76
C THR A 406 6.54 25.74 -7.56
N LEU A 407 7.07 25.85 -6.34
CA LEU A 407 8.50 25.72 -6.06
C LEU A 407 8.86 24.30 -5.65
N TRP A 408 9.98 23.78 -6.12
CA TRP A 408 10.48 22.48 -5.68
C TRP A 408 10.88 22.49 -4.19
N GLU A 409 11.31 23.65 -3.67
CA GLU A 409 11.71 23.88 -2.27
C GLU A 409 10.55 23.93 -1.27
N ARG A 410 9.30 23.83 -1.75
CA ARG A 410 8.08 24.05 -0.97
C ARG A 410 8.06 23.25 0.33
N GLU A 411 8.41 21.97 0.29
CA GLU A 411 8.39 21.09 1.45
C GLU A 411 9.38 21.53 2.53
N GLN A 412 10.57 21.97 2.12
CA GLN A 412 11.59 22.50 3.04
C GLN A 412 11.12 23.80 3.68
N ILE A 413 10.51 24.68 2.88
CA ILE A 413 9.92 25.94 3.35
C ILE A 413 8.81 25.67 4.37
N GLU A 414 7.86 24.80 4.03
CA GLU A 414 6.74 24.44 4.91
C GLU A 414 7.25 23.84 6.23
N LYS A 415 8.23 22.93 6.18
CA LYS A 415 8.82 22.35 7.39
C LYS A 415 9.46 23.41 8.27
N MET A 416 10.26 24.32 7.70
CA MET A 416 10.90 25.39 8.47
C MET A 416 9.88 26.37 9.07
N ALA A 417 8.77 26.61 8.37
CA ALA A 417 7.68 27.43 8.88
C ALA A 417 6.92 26.77 10.04
N LEU A 418 6.61 25.48 9.91
CA LEU A 418 5.93 24.70 10.96
C LEU A 418 6.76 24.55 12.24
N LEU A 419 8.09 24.52 12.12
CA LEU A 419 9.01 24.52 13.27
C LEU A 419 9.18 25.92 13.90
N GLY A 420 8.59 26.97 13.33
CA GLY A 420 8.78 28.36 13.78
C GLY A 420 10.17 28.92 13.47
N VAL A 421 10.97 28.23 12.65
CA VAL A 421 12.33 28.63 12.27
C VAL A 421 12.26 29.80 11.29
N MET A 422 11.35 29.73 10.32
CA MET A 422 11.11 30.77 9.31
C MET A 422 9.64 31.22 9.31
N SER A 423 9.38 32.42 8.81
CA SER A 423 8.03 32.98 8.66
C SER A 423 7.87 33.66 7.31
N GLY A 424 6.63 33.95 6.92
CA GLY A 424 6.30 34.77 5.76
C GLY A 424 5.61 36.08 6.16
N ALA A 425 5.25 36.88 5.15
CA ALA A 425 4.47 38.10 5.29
C ALA A 425 3.03 37.83 4.81
N GLY A 426 2.10 37.67 5.76
CA GLY A 426 0.75 37.20 5.45
C GLY A 426 0.77 35.81 4.83
N ASN A 427 0.15 35.66 3.65
CA ASN A 427 0.08 34.39 2.92
C ASN A 427 1.26 34.14 1.96
N ASN A 428 2.33 34.96 2.03
CA ASN A 428 3.47 34.90 1.11
C ASN A 428 4.79 34.70 1.85
N PHE A 429 5.62 33.77 1.41
CA PHE A 429 6.94 33.51 1.94
C PHE A 429 7.99 34.50 1.43
N LYS A 430 7.84 35.04 0.21
CA LYS A 430 8.85 35.83 -0.52
C LYS A 430 10.14 35.04 -0.76
N PRO A 431 10.10 33.96 -1.56
CA PRO A 431 11.18 32.99 -1.70
C PRO A 431 12.50 33.56 -2.22
N GLU A 432 12.45 34.53 -3.14
CA GLU A 432 13.64 35.17 -3.73
C GLU A 432 14.24 36.29 -2.88
N ARG A 433 13.63 36.63 -1.73
CA ARG A 433 14.16 37.70 -0.88
C ARG A 433 15.53 37.27 -0.35
N GLU A 434 16.52 38.14 -0.51
CA GLU A 434 17.84 37.97 0.07
C GLU A 434 17.77 37.97 1.60
N VAL A 435 18.60 37.14 2.22
CA VAL A 435 18.66 36.95 3.67
C VAL A 435 19.90 37.66 4.21
N THR A 436 19.72 38.41 5.30
CA THR A 436 20.86 39.00 6.02
C THR A 436 21.50 38.00 6.97
N LEU A 437 22.77 38.20 7.30
CA LEU A 437 23.49 37.38 8.29
C LEU A 437 22.74 37.32 9.63
N GLN A 438 22.24 38.45 10.12
CA GLN A 438 21.54 38.53 11.39
C GLN A 438 20.23 37.73 11.38
N GLU A 439 19.44 37.81 10.31
CA GLU A 439 18.22 37.01 10.16
C GLU A 439 18.54 35.51 10.20
N TYR A 440 19.58 35.09 9.48
CA TYR A 440 20.00 33.70 9.39
C TYR A 440 20.49 33.14 10.73
N LEU A 441 21.27 33.90 11.48
CA LEU A 441 21.71 33.50 12.82
C LEU A 441 20.52 33.27 13.76
N GLY A 442 19.50 34.13 13.71
CA GLY A 442 18.26 33.91 14.46
C GLY A 442 17.50 32.66 13.99
N MET A 443 17.52 32.33 12.70
CA MET A 443 16.94 31.08 12.19
C MET A 443 17.73 29.86 12.68
N LEU A 444 19.07 29.89 12.62
CA LEU A 444 19.94 28.83 13.10
C LEU A 444 19.77 28.60 14.62
N GLU A 445 19.69 29.66 15.41
CA GLU A 445 19.44 29.56 16.86
C GLU A 445 18.08 28.91 17.13
N ARG A 446 17.01 29.35 16.45
CA ARG A 446 15.68 28.72 16.60
C ARG A 446 15.68 27.24 16.21
N LEU A 447 16.45 26.88 15.18
CA LEU A 447 16.52 25.50 14.71
C LEU A 447 17.36 24.60 15.62
N THR A 448 18.54 25.06 16.02
CA THR A 448 19.57 24.22 16.67
C THR A 448 19.63 24.44 18.19
N GLY A 449 19.17 25.58 18.67
CA GLY A 449 19.36 26.09 20.03
C GLY A 449 20.77 26.64 20.30
N VAL A 450 21.66 26.70 19.30
CA VAL A 450 23.03 27.22 19.44
C VAL A 450 23.02 28.72 19.22
N LYS A 451 23.51 29.47 20.22
CA LYS A 451 23.55 30.94 20.18
C LYS A 451 24.71 31.44 19.31
N PRO A 452 24.59 32.62 18.69
CA PRO A 452 25.71 33.24 17.95
C PRO A 452 26.99 33.38 18.80
N THR A 453 26.86 33.66 20.10
CA THR A 453 28.00 33.73 21.02
C THR A 453 28.75 32.41 21.15
N GLU A 454 28.05 31.27 21.07
CA GLU A 454 28.68 29.94 21.08
C GLU A 454 29.43 29.63 19.78
N LEU A 455 29.21 30.42 18.74
CA LEU A 455 29.94 30.37 17.46
C LEU A 455 31.06 31.42 17.37
N GLY A 456 31.37 32.11 18.48
CA GLY A 456 32.40 33.15 18.52
C GLY A 456 31.97 34.49 17.90
N LEU A 457 30.66 34.72 17.73
CA LEU A 457 30.11 35.93 17.10
C LEU A 457 29.60 36.93 18.16
N GLU A 458 30.43 37.21 19.16
CA GLU A 458 30.04 37.95 20.38
C GLU A 458 29.75 39.43 20.14
N ASN A 459 30.26 40.02 19.06
CA ASN A 459 30.17 41.47 18.77
C ASN A 459 29.77 41.75 17.31
N LEU A 460 28.77 41.03 16.79
CA LEU A 460 28.23 41.38 15.49
C LEU A 460 27.53 42.74 15.55
N GLU A 461 28.11 43.75 14.90
CA GLU A 461 27.40 45.00 14.69
C GLU A 461 26.10 44.71 13.90
N PRO A 462 24.97 45.33 14.26
CA PRO A 462 23.73 45.21 13.52
C PRO A 462 23.85 45.95 12.18
N LYS A 463 24.58 45.35 11.25
CA LYS A 463 24.69 45.78 9.85
C LYS A 463 23.81 44.88 9.00
N PRO A 464 23.11 45.43 7.98
CA PRO A 464 22.32 44.64 7.05
C PRO A 464 23.23 43.93 6.03
N GLU A 465 24.20 43.17 6.52
CA GLU A 465 25.11 42.40 5.66
C GLU A 465 24.35 41.22 5.06
N LEU A 466 24.38 41.12 3.73
CA LEU A 466 23.78 40.01 3.00
C LEU A 466 24.57 38.72 3.27
N LEU A 467 23.84 37.63 3.47
CA LEU A 467 24.44 36.34 3.76
C LEU A 467 25.01 35.71 2.49
N THR A 468 26.32 35.51 2.43
CA THR A 468 26.96 34.73 1.36
C THR A 468 26.75 33.23 1.55
N ARG A 469 26.79 32.46 0.46
CA ARG A 469 26.65 31.00 0.47
C ARG A 469 27.72 30.32 1.34
N GLU A 470 28.98 30.74 1.23
CA GLU A 470 30.08 30.18 2.04
C GLU A 470 29.92 30.46 3.55
N ALA A 471 29.41 31.65 3.92
CA ALA A 471 29.15 32.00 5.31
C ALA A 471 27.98 31.17 5.84
N ALA A 472 26.91 31.04 5.06
CA ALA A 472 25.73 30.27 5.45
C ALA A 472 26.08 28.82 5.80
N VAL A 473 26.83 28.14 4.91
CA VAL A 473 27.15 26.72 5.07
C VAL A 473 28.19 26.48 6.15
N SER A 474 29.14 27.42 6.32
CA SER A 474 30.13 27.35 7.41
C SER A 474 29.47 27.49 8.78
N LEU A 475 28.54 28.45 8.93
CA LEU A 475 27.79 28.64 10.17
C LEU A 475 26.82 27.49 10.45
N ALA A 476 26.18 26.94 9.42
CA ALA A 476 25.37 25.73 9.54
C ALA A 476 26.19 24.55 10.07
N LEU A 477 27.39 24.36 9.51
CA LEU A 477 28.31 23.31 9.93
C LEU A 477 28.76 23.50 11.38
N ASP A 478 29.16 24.71 11.76
CA ASP A 478 29.58 25.02 13.13
C ASP A 478 28.45 24.79 14.14
N ALA A 479 27.24 25.28 13.85
CA ALA A 479 26.07 25.08 14.70
C ALA A 479 25.72 23.59 14.85
N TYR A 480 25.77 22.83 13.76
CA TYR A 480 25.56 21.39 13.77
C TYR A 480 26.64 20.67 14.60
N SER A 481 27.92 20.97 14.36
CA SER A 481 29.05 20.39 15.09
C SER A 481 29.01 20.71 16.58
N GLN A 482 28.66 21.94 16.95
CA GLN A 482 28.48 22.35 18.35
C GLN A 482 27.31 21.59 18.99
N LYS A 483 26.17 21.49 18.29
CA LYS A 483 24.98 20.81 18.79
C LYS A 483 25.19 19.31 19.00
N LYS A 484 25.83 18.63 18.05
CA LYS A 484 26.08 17.18 18.09
C LYS A 484 27.38 16.81 18.81
N LYS A 485 28.23 17.79 19.13
CA LYS A 485 29.57 17.62 19.71
C LYS A 485 30.47 16.72 18.83
N ILE A 486 30.49 17.00 17.53
CA ILE A 486 31.27 16.23 16.56
C ILE A 486 32.22 17.10 15.74
N ALA A 487 33.38 16.55 15.42
CA ALA A 487 34.27 17.13 14.43
C ALA A 487 33.74 16.83 13.03
N PRO A 488 33.63 17.85 12.15
CA PRO A 488 33.20 17.62 10.77
C PRO A 488 34.29 16.85 9.99
N PRO A 489 33.91 16.07 8.96
CA PRO A 489 34.87 15.32 8.15
C PRO A 489 35.77 16.28 7.36
N ALA A 490 37.01 15.87 7.07
CA ALA A 490 37.85 16.62 6.15
C ALA A 490 37.25 16.58 4.74
N GLY A 491 37.11 17.75 4.09
CA GLY A 491 36.73 17.84 2.67
C GLY A 491 37.95 18.03 1.77
N ASN A 492 37.73 18.02 0.45
CA ASN A 492 38.77 18.23 -0.55
C ASN A 492 38.40 19.37 -1.50
N ALA A 493 39.11 20.49 -1.40
CA ALA A 493 38.88 21.67 -2.23
C ALA A 493 39.15 21.45 -3.72
N ASP A 494 40.03 20.50 -4.07
CA ASP A 494 40.40 20.22 -5.47
C ASP A 494 39.26 19.58 -6.28
N LEU A 495 38.18 19.18 -5.61
CA LEU A 495 36.97 18.69 -6.27
C LEU A 495 36.14 19.79 -6.92
N TYR A 496 36.37 21.07 -6.60
CA TYR A 496 35.54 22.20 -7.02
C TYR A 496 36.27 23.13 -7.99
N ALA A 497 35.57 23.55 -9.05
CA ALA A 497 36.13 24.38 -10.11
C ALA A 497 36.40 25.83 -9.66
N ASP A 498 35.62 26.32 -8.70
CA ASP A 498 35.69 27.68 -8.14
C ASP A 498 36.30 27.70 -6.73
N LYS A 499 37.17 26.73 -6.41
CA LYS A 499 37.83 26.63 -5.11
C LYS A 499 38.59 27.89 -4.69
N ASN A 500 39.13 28.63 -5.66
CA ASN A 500 39.88 29.86 -5.41
C ASN A 500 38.98 31.06 -5.06
N ASP A 501 37.66 30.94 -5.28
CA ASP A 501 36.69 31.97 -4.92
C ASP A 501 36.23 31.83 -3.45
N ILE A 502 36.61 30.74 -2.77
CA ILE A 502 36.30 30.51 -1.35
C ILE A 502 37.25 31.35 -0.48
N SER A 503 36.71 32.02 0.55
CA SER A 503 37.53 32.76 1.50
C SER A 503 38.56 31.84 2.17
N PRO A 504 39.86 32.20 2.22
CA PRO A 504 40.92 31.31 2.72
C PRO A 504 40.66 30.69 4.10
N GLU A 505 40.05 31.46 5.01
CA GLU A 505 39.71 31.05 6.37
C GLU A 505 38.49 30.11 6.44
N LEU A 506 37.66 30.06 5.40
CA LEU A 506 36.47 29.22 5.32
C LEU A 506 36.67 27.94 4.50
N VAL A 507 37.78 27.80 3.76
CA VAL A 507 38.02 26.68 2.84
C VAL A 507 37.68 25.33 3.48
N ASN A 508 38.28 25.02 4.63
CA ASN A 508 38.05 23.75 5.32
C ASN A 508 36.57 23.53 5.66
N LYS A 509 35.89 24.56 6.19
CA LYS A 509 34.47 24.46 6.57
C LYS A 509 33.57 24.27 5.36
N VAL A 510 33.81 25.02 4.29
CA VAL A 510 33.02 24.94 3.06
C VAL A 510 33.16 23.57 2.41
N VAL A 511 34.38 23.02 2.32
CA VAL A 511 34.58 21.68 1.71
C VAL A 511 34.04 20.56 2.60
N SER A 512 34.12 20.71 3.92
CA SER A 512 33.47 19.78 4.87
C SER A 512 31.95 19.82 4.76
N ALA A 513 31.37 21.02 4.64
CA ALA A 513 29.93 21.20 4.44
C ALA A 513 29.47 20.58 3.12
N ALA A 514 30.26 20.72 2.05
CA ALA A 514 30.00 20.09 0.77
C ALA A 514 30.09 18.55 0.85
N GLN A 515 31.08 18.01 1.58
CA GLN A 515 31.19 16.58 1.86
C GLN A 515 29.97 16.02 2.62
N LEU A 516 29.32 16.85 3.43
CA LEU A 516 28.08 16.54 4.16
C LEU A 516 26.82 16.89 3.36
N ASN A 517 26.94 17.28 2.09
CA ASN A 517 25.86 17.70 1.20
C ASN A 517 25.05 18.93 1.67
N LEU A 518 25.57 19.73 2.61
CA LEU A 518 24.93 20.99 3.01
C LEU A 518 24.91 22.00 1.86
N ILE A 519 25.93 21.96 1.00
CA ILE A 519 25.99 22.66 -0.28
C ILE A 519 26.29 21.66 -1.39
N ILE A 520 25.56 21.75 -2.49
CA ILE A 520 25.72 20.87 -3.64
C ILE A 520 26.26 21.73 -4.78
N PRO A 521 27.37 21.34 -5.43
CA PRO A 521 27.88 22.07 -6.57
C PRO A 521 26.96 21.91 -7.79
N ASP A 522 27.05 22.85 -8.73
CA ASP A 522 26.41 22.70 -10.03
C ASP A 522 27.09 21.63 -10.91
N GLU A 523 26.55 21.40 -12.11
CA GLU A 523 27.06 20.42 -13.08
C GLU A 523 28.52 20.65 -13.49
N ASN A 524 29.01 21.89 -13.36
CA ASN A 524 30.38 22.29 -13.65
C ASN A 524 31.27 22.26 -12.39
N LYS A 525 30.81 21.62 -11.32
CA LYS A 525 31.48 21.51 -10.03
C LYS A 525 31.75 22.85 -9.36
N ARG A 526 30.89 23.85 -9.57
CA ARG A 526 31.01 25.16 -8.90
C ARG A 526 30.10 25.24 -7.67
N LEU A 527 30.63 25.74 -6.55
CA LEU A 527 29.89 25.95 -5.30
C LEU A 527 29.21 27.32 -5.23
N GLN A 528 29.75 28.29 -5.98
CA GLN A 528 29.38 29.69 -6.01
C GLN A 528 29.48 30.36 -4.62
N PRO A 529 30.65 30.32 -3.96
CA PRO A 529 30.79 30.69 -2.54
C PRO A 529 30.34 32.12 -2.20
N LYS A 530 30.51 33.06 -3.13
CA LYS A 530 30.16 34.49 -2.96
C LYS A 530 28.70 34.83 -3.33
N GLY A 531 27.91 33.87 -3.79
CA GLY A 531 26.49 34.11 -4.09
C GLY A 531 25.72 34.54 -2.83
N VAL A 532 24.71 35.39 -3.00
CA VAL A 532 23.83 35.83 -1.91
C VAL A 532 22.73 34.80 -1.69
N MET A 533 22.50 34.41 -0.43
CA MET A 533 21.46 33.47 -0.06
C MET A 533 20.07 34.11 -0.14
N THR A 534 19.18 33.46 -0.88
CA THR A 534 17.74 33.74 -0.84
C THR A 534 17.05 33.00 0.30
N LYS A 535 15.81 33.38 0.63
CA LYS A 535 14.99 32.68 1.63
C LYS A 535 14.75 31.21 1.26
N LYS A 536 14.48 30.89 0.00
CA LYS A 536 14.24 29.50 -0.42
C LYS A 536 15.49 28.64 -0.27
N GLU A 537 16.66 29.14 -0.66
CA GLU A 537 17.94 28.43 -0.49
C GLU A 537 18.27 28.23 0.99
N THR A 538 18.00 29.25 1.80
CA THR A 538 18.16 29.20 3.25
C THR A 538 17.28 28.11 3.87
N ALA A 539 16.02 28.00 3.43
CA ALA A 539 15.11 26.95 3.90
C ALA A 539 15.63 25.55 3.57
N VAL A 540 16.17 25.34 2.36
CA VAL A 540 16.78 24.08 1.95
C VAL A 540 17.99 23.73 2.83
N LEU A 541 18.89 24.69 3.07
CA LEU A 541 20.06 24.49 3.92
C LEU A 541 19.66 24.13 5.36
N LEU A 542 18.75 24.90 5.96
CA LEU A 542 18.25 24.66 7.32
C LEU A 542 17.53 23.32 7.43
N TYR A 543 16.78 22.92 6.41
CA TYR A 543 16.14 21.60 6.37
C TYR A 543 17.15 20.46 6.38
N LYS A 544 18.27 20.58 5.65
CA LYS A 544 19.35 19.59 5.70
C LYS A 544 19.98 19.50 7.09
N VAL A 545 20.24 20.64 7.73
CA VAL A 545 20.72 20.67 9.13
C VAL A 545 19.71 20.01 10.06
N TYR A 546 18.42 20.32 9.93
CA TYR A 546 17.36 19.67 10.70
C TYR A 546 17.40 18.15 10.55
N ILE A 547 17.53 17.64 9.32
CA ILE A 547 17.60 16.20 9.08
C ILE A 547 18.84 15.59 9.76
N MET A 548 20.02 16.16 9.55
CA MET A 548 21.25 15.69 10.17
C MET A 548 21.20 15.71 11.71
N MET A 549 20.40 16.61 12.29
CA MET A 549 20.19 16.65 13.73
C MET A 549 19.26 15.56 14.28
N ASN A 550 18.36 15.03 13.45
CA ASN A 550 17.31 14.10 13.88
C ASN A 550 17.49 12.67 13.36
N ILE A 551 18.57 12.44 12.63
CA ILE A 551 19.18 11.13 12.38
C ILE A 551 20.32 10.96 13.39
#